data_AF-A0A6N9UW54-F1
#
_entry.id   AF-A0A6N9UW54-F1
#
_cell.length_a   1.000
_cell.length_b   1.000
_cell.length_c   1.000
_cell.angle_alpha   90.00
_cell.angle_beta   90.00
_cell.angle_gamma   90.00
#
_symmetry.space_group_name_H-M   'P 1'
#
loop_
_entity.id
_entity.type
_entity.pdbx_description
1 polymer ?
#
loop_
_entity_poly.entity_id
_entity_poly.type
_entity_poly.pdbx_seq_one_letter_code
_entity_poly.pdbx_strand_id
1 'polypeptide(L)'
;ARHTATPTAGVPLRLAHRGPYQPGPVFDLLQREAVAGVEEVSGESGRRVYRRTLRLPYGTGIVAVQERTGRAGRPGTGTGGWLEARLHLTDLRDLTTSVQRLRRLFDLDADPYAVDERLGADPRLAPLVAARPGLRSPGTADPDELAVRALVGRAEAERLVQRYGKVLDAPCGTLTHLFPEPAVLAEAAPDGTAG
;
A
#
# COMPACT_ATOMS: atom_id res chain seq x y z
N ALA A 1 -23.57 17.29 -5.24
CA ALA A 1 -22.12 17.14 -4.98
C ALA A 1 -21.51 16.40 -6.15
N ARG A 2 -20.53 16.98 -6.86
CA ARG A 2 -19.94 16.35 -8.05
C ARG A 2 -18.94 15.29 -7.58
N HIS A 3 -19.30 14.02 -7.70
CA HIS A 3 -18.33 12.92 -7.67
C HIS A 3 -17.41 13.10 -8.87
N THR A 4 -16.21 13.61 -8.66
CA THR A 4 -15.14 13.53 -9.67
C THR A 4 -14.82 12.05 -9.87
N ALA A 5 -15.17 11.54 -11.05
CA ALA A 5 -14.94 10.16 -11.43
C ALA A 5 -13.46 9.79 -11.25
N THR A 6 -13.20 8.59 -10.72
CA THR A 6 -11.90 7.93 -10.81
C THR A 6 -11.44 8.02 -12.27
N PRO A 7 -10.27 8.59 -12.57
CA PRO A 7 -9.79 8.58 -13.94
C PRO A 7 -9.71 7.12 -14.40
N THR A 8 -10.49 6.75 -15.40
CA THR A 8 -10.50 5.40 -15.97
C THR A 8 -9.22 5.12 -16.79
N ALA A 9 -8.39 6.15 -17.00
CA ALA A 9 -7.19 6.18 -17.84
C ALA A 9 -5.87 6.03 -17.04
N GLY A 10 -5.76 4.97 -16.22
CA GLY A 10 -4.51 4.61 -15.54
C GLY A 10 -3.89 3.37 -16.16
N VAL A 11 -2.56 3.21 -16.08
CA VAL A 11 -1.86 2.03 -16.60
C VAL A 11 -2.32 0.80 -15.81
N PRO A 12 -3.04 -0.16 -16.43
CA PRO A 12 -3.47 -1.37 -15.74
C PRO A 12 -2.29 -2.34 -15.61
N LEU A 13 -2.11 -2.90 -14.43
CA LEU A 13 -1.05 -3.84 -14.12
C LEU A 13 -1.58 -5.06 -13.38
N ARG A 14 -0.89 -6.19 -13.56
CA ARG A 14 -1.07 -7.40 -12.77
C ARG A 14 0.18 -7.60 -11.92
N LEU A 15 0.04 -7.43 -10.61
CA LEU A 15 1.12 -7.61 -9.67
C LEU A 15 1.16 -9.07 -9.22
N ALA A 16 1.96 -9.89 -9.89
CA ALA A 16 2.06 -11.31 -9.61
C ALA A 16 2.68 -11.59 -8.23
N HIS A 17 2.15 -12.60 -7.53
CA HIS A 17 2.66 -13.13 -6.27
C HIS A 17 2.80 -14.66 -6.34
N ARG A 18 3.62 -15.22 -5.46
CA ARG A 18 3.86 -16.67 -5.36
C ARG A 18 2.85 -17.34 -4.44
N GLY A 19 2.43 -18.57 -4.76
CA GLY A 19 1.67 -19.43 -3.86
C GLY A 19 0.35 -18.84 -3.33
N PRO A 20 -0.16 -19.36 -2.20
CA PRO A 20 -1.32 -18.78 -1.54
C PRO A 20 -1.02 -17.35 -1.07
N TYR A 21 -2.05 -16.51 -1.10
CA TYR A 21 -2.01 -15.13 -0.66
C TYR A 21 -3.34 -14.82 0.02
N GLN A 22 -3.28 -14.27 1.23
CA GLN A 22 -4.44 -13.91 2.04
C GLN A 22 -4.67 -12.39 1.93
N PRO A 23 -5.45 -11.90 0.94
CA PRO A 23 -5.60 -10.47 0.74
C PRO A 23 -6.40 -9.81 1.87
N GLY A 24 -7.38 -10.51 2.46
CA GLY A 24 -8.23 -9.97 3.52
C GLY A 24 -7.44 -9.34 4.67
N PRO A 25 -6.59 -10.11 5.38
CA PRO A 25 -5.77 -9.59 6.48
C PRO A 25 -4.84 -8.43 6.08
N VAL A 26 -4.30 -8.45 4.86
CA VAL A 26 -3.45 -7.38 4.35
C VAL A 26 -4.24 -6.09 4.19
N PHE A 27 -5.41 -6.16 3.54
CA PHE A 27 -6.28 -5.00 3.35
C PHE A 27 -6.91 -4.53 4.66
N ASP A 28 -7.15 -5.44 5.60
CA ASP A 28 -7.58 -5.08 6.96
C ASP A 28 -6.52 -4.22 7.67
N LEU A 29 -5.23 -4.57 7.53
CA LEU A 29 -4.14 -3.79 8.10
C LEU A 29 -4.04 -2.42 7.40
N LEU A 30 -4.01 -2.40 6.06
CA LEU A 30 -3.94 -1.16 5.29
C LEU A 30 -5.10 -0.22 5.61
N GLN A 31 -6.31 -0.75 5.83
CA GLN A 31 -7.48 0.04 6.21
C GLN A 31 -7.36 0.61 7.64
N ARG A 32 -6.86 -0.17 8.60
CA ARG A 32 -6.65 0.29 9.98
C ARG A 32 -5.56 1.36 10.09
N GLU A 33 -4.52 1.22 9.28
CA GLU A 33 -3.34 2.08 9.29
C GLU A 33 -3.44 3.26 8.33
N ALA A 34 -4.48 3.34 7.48
CA ALA A 34 -4.61 4.37 6.47
C ALA A 34 -4.50 5.79 7.04
N VAL A 35 -3.63 6.59 6.43
CA VAL A 35 -3.45 8.00 6.76
C VAL A 35 -4.32 8.85 5.84
N ALA A 36 -5.33 9.53 6.41
CA ALA A 36 -6.24 10.38 5.65
C ALA A 36 -5.49 11.42 4.79
N GLY A 37 -5.90 11.57 3.52
CA GLY A 37 -5.26 12.46 2.55
C GLY A 37 -4.15 11.81 1.72
N VAL A 38 -3.54 10.74 2.22
CA VAL A 38 -2.45 9.97 1.54
C VAL A 38 -2.94 8.58 1.12
N GLU A 39 -3.73 7.93 1.96
CA GLU A 39 -4.21 6.56 1.77
C GLU A 39 -5.73 6.49 1.96
N GLU A 40 -6.40 5.63 1.21
CA GLU A 40 -7.80 5.28 1.44
C GLU A 40 -8.05 3.80 1.12
N VAL A 41 -8.96 3.19 1.87
CA VAL A 41 -9.52 1.88 1.53
C VAL A 41 -11.03 2.03 1.42
N SER A 42 -11.59 1.58 0.31
CA SER A 42 -13.01 1.70 -0.01
C SER A 42 -13.61 0.36 -0.41
N GLY A 43 -14.92 0.20 -0.26
CA GLY A 43 -15.66 -1.02 -0.60
C GLY A 43 -15.77 -2.03 0.54
N GLU A 44 -16.47 -3.13 0.27
CA GLU A 44 -16.69 -4.24 1.21
C GLU A 44 -15.56 -5.26 1.17
N SER A 45 -15.35 -5.98 2.28
CA SER A 45 -14.34 -7.04 2.38
C SER A 45 -14.48 -8.08 1.25
N GLY A 46 -13.36 -8.46 0.64
CA GLY A 46 -13.28 -9.27 -0.58
C GLY A 46 -13.41 -8.48 -1.89
N ARG A 47 -13.81 -7.21 -1.83
CA ARG A 47 -13.97 -6.30 -2.99
C ARG A 47 -13.36 -4.93 -2.75
N ARG A 48 -12.51 -4.77 -1.72
CA ARG A 48 -11.92 -3.48 -1.39
C ARG A 48 -10.97 -3.00 -2.47
N VAL A 49 -10.82 -1.68 -2.53
CA VAL A 49 -9.78 -1.02 -3.30
C VAL A 49 -8.96 -0.17 -2.34
N TYR A 50 -7.68 -0.51 -2.20
CA TYR A 50 -6.69 0.33 -1.53
C TYR A 50 -6.14 1.32 -2.54
N ARG A 51 -6.11 2.60 -2.18
CA ARG A 51 -5.52 3.65 -3.01
C ARG A 51 -4.55 4.46 -2.17
N ARG A 52 -3.46 4.91 -2.78
CA ARG A 52 -2.52 5.82 -2.13
C ARG A 52 -1.87 6.80 -3.09
N THR A 53 -1.36 7.89 -2.55
CA THR A 53 -0.43 8.78 -3.23
C THR A 53 1.01 8.25 -3.07
N LEU A 54 1.86 8.57 -4.04
CA LEU A 54 3.26 8.20 -4.08
C LEU A 54 4.10 9.41 -4.49
N ARG A 55 5.13 9.71 -3.70
CA ARG A 55 6.26 10.51 -4.14
C ARG A 55 7.19 9.61 -4.94
N LEU A 56 7.58 10.06 -6.14
CA LEU A 56 8.37 9.27 -7.07
C LEU A 56 9.56 10.11 -7.59
N PRO A 57 10.62 9.49 -8.11
CA PRO A 57 11.82 10.21 -8.56
C PRO A 57 11.56 11.36 -9.54
N TYR A 58 10.63 11.20 -10.49
CA TYR A 58 10.36 12.21 -11.52
C TYR A 58 9.05 12.97 -11.31
N GLY A 59 8.22 12.55 -10.35
CA GLY A 59 6.98 13.23 -10.04
C GLY A 59 6.15 12.55 -8.96
N THR A 60 4.84 12.50 -9.17
CA THR A 60 3.89 11.92 -8.22
C THR A 60 3.03 10.87 -8.89
N GLY A 61 2.45 9.99 -8.09
CA GLY A 61 1.52 8.99 -8.58
C GLY A 61 0.36 8.74 -7.63
N ILE A 62 -0.76 8.34 -8.20
CA ILE A 62 -1.88 7.73 -7.47
C ILE A 62 -2.02 6.30 -7.96
N VAL A 63 -2.02 5.37 -7.00
CA VAL A 63 -2.15 3.94 -7.27
C VAL A 63 -3.44 3.42 -6.68
N ALA A 64 -4.02 2.42 -7.32
CA ALA A 64 -5.18 1.68 -6.84
C ALA A 64 -4.91 0.19 -6.97
N VAL A 65 -5.14 -0.58 -5.91
CA VAL A 65 -4.95 -2.04 -5.88
C VAL A 65 -6.22 -2.69 -5.37
N GLN A 66 -6.75 -3.66 -6.12
CA GLN A 66 -7.94 -4.41 -5.75
C GLN A 66 -7.58 -5.58 -4.82
N GLU A 67 -8.41 -5.81 -3.81
CA GLU A 67 -8.26 -6.93 -2.86
C GLU A 67 -8.43 -8.28 -3.53
N ARG A 68 -9.33 -8.36 -4.51
CA ARG A 68 -9.59 -9.60 -5.23
C ARG A 68 -8.37 -10.01 -6.06
N THR A 69 -7.83 -11.18 -5.76
CA THR A 69 -6.75 -11.77 -6.52
C THR A 69 -7.29 -12.44 -7.80
N GLY A 70 -6.61 -12.21 -8.93
CA GLY A 70 -6.71 -13.09 -10.08
C GLY A 70 -5.97 -14.41 -9.81
N ARG A 71 -6.37 -15.50 -10.48
CA ARG A 71 -5.75 -16.82 -10.34
C ARG A 71 -4.93 -17.14 -11.59
N ALA A 72 -3.68 -17.56 -11.41
CA ALA A 72 -2.91 -18.20 -12.48
C ALA A 72 -2.95 -19.73 -12.26
N GLY A 73 -3.34 -20.48 -13.31
CA GLY A 73 -3.32 -21.95 -13.31
C GLY A 73 -4.53 -22.63 -12.64
N ARG A 74 -4.49 -23.97 -12.60
CA ARG A 74 -5.56 -24.82 -12.04
C ARG A 74 -5.43 -24.88 -10.50
N PRO A 75 -6.53 -25.00 -9.75
CA PRO A 75 -6.46 -25.23 -8.31
C PRO A 75 -5.57 -26.44 -7.99
N GLY A 76 -4.63 -26.30 -7.04
CA GLY A 76 -3.77 -27.40 -6.57
C GLY A 76 -2.39 -27.52 -7.25
N THR A 77 -2.07 -26.71 -8.27
CA THR A 77 -0.76 -26.79 -8.97
C THR A 77 0.35 -25.90 -8.39
N GLY A 78 0.14 -25.27 -7.24
CA GLY A 78 1.12 -24.34 -6.64
C GLY A 78 1.37 -23.05 -7.45
N THR A 79 0.56 -22.80 -8.48
CA THR A 79 0.67 -21.60 -9.31
C THR A 79 0.03 -20.42 -8.58
N GLY A 80 0.77 -19.31 -8.50
CA GLY A 80 0.37 -18.12 -7.75
C GLY A 80 -0.80 -17.35 -8.38
N GLY A 81 -0.98 -16.11 -7.93
CA GLY A 81 -2.03 -15.22 -8.42
C GLY A 81 -1.47 -13.84 -8.75
N TRP A 82 -2.36 -12.87 -8.96
CA TRP A 82 -1.98 -11.47 -9.05
C TRP A 82 -2.99 -10.57 -8.36
N LEU A 83 -2.52 -9.42 -7.86
CA LEU A 83 -3.38 -8.30 -7.53
C LEU A 83 -3.55 -7.41 -8.77
N GLU A 84 -4.78 -6.98 -9.04
CA GLU A 84 -5.04 -5.99 -10.09
C GLU A 84 -4.70 -4.60 -9.56
N ALA A 85 -3.82 -3.88 -10.28
CA ALA A 85 -3.43 -2.52 -9.95
C ALA A 85 -3.70 -1.56 -11.11
N ARG A 86 -3.94 -0.29 -10.79
CA ARG A 86 -3.94 0.83 -11.74
C ARG A 86 -3.06 1.95 -11.22
N LEU A 87 -2.21 2.48 -12.09
CA LEU A 87 -1.28 3.55 -11.78
C LEU A 87 -1.60 4.78 -12.62
N HIS A 88 -1.75 5.93 -11.97
CA HIS A 88 -1.78 7.25 -12.57
C HIS A 88 -0.49 7.94 -12.18
N LEU A 89 0.39 8.18 -13.13
CA LEU A 89 1.71 8.76 -12.90
C LEU A 89 1.78 10.10 -13.63
N THR A 90 2.35 11.11 -12.99
CA THR A 90 2.66 12.36 -13.68
C THR A 90 3.81 12.18 -14.67
N ASP A 91 4.66 11.17 -14.46
CA ASP A 91 5.75 10.79 -15.34
C ASP A 91 5.85 9.26 -15.47
N LEU A 92 5.84 8.74 -16.70
CA LEU A 92 5.88 7.29 -16.95
C LEU A 92 7.23 6.65 -16.61
N ARG A 93 8.31 7.44 -16.49
CA ARG A 93 9.62 6.92 -16.04
C ARG A 93 9.57 6.35 -14.62
N ASP A 94 8.57 6.76 -13.83
CA ASP A 94 8.38 6.26 -12.48
C ASP A 94 7.67 4.89 -12.41
N LEU A 95 7.21 4.33 -13.53
CA LEU A 95 6.41 3.09 -13.57
C LEU A 95 7.09 1.94 -12.81
N THR A 96 8.36 1.67 -13.10
CA THR A 96 9.10 0.60 -12.44
C THR A 96 9.24 0.85 -10.94
N THR A 97 9.53 2.08 -10.54
CA THR A 97 9.65 2.46 -9.13
C THR A 97 8.32 2.29 -8.39
N SER A 98 7.21 2.73 -8.98
CA SER A 98 5.88 2.54 -8.41
C SER A 98 5.54 1.06 -8.26
N VAL A 99 5.83 0.23 -9.26
CA VAL A 99 5.63 -1.22 -9.18
C VAL A 99 6.44 -1.82 -8.04
N GLN A 100 7.72 -1.48 -7.91
CA GLN A 100 8.56 -2.01 -6.83
C GLN A 100 8.06 -1.59 -5.43
N ARG A 101 7.61 -0.34 -5.27
CA ARG A 101 7.00 0.14 -4.02
C ARG A 101 5.73 -0.65 -3.69
N LEU A 102 4.88 -0.92 -4.67
CA LEU A 102 3.67 -1.74 -4.48
C LEU A 102 4.02 -3.19 -4.13
N ARG A 103 5.00 -3.79 -4.82
CA ARG A 103 5.43 -5.17 -4.51
C ARG A 103 5.94 -5.31 -3.08
N ARG A 104 6.68 -4.32 -2.58
CA ARG A 104 7.14 -4.26 -1.18
C ARG A 104 5.98 -4.03 -0.21
N LEU A 105 5.11 -3.06 -0.49
CA LEU A 105 3.95 -2.75 0.35
C LEU A 105 3.05 -3.98 0.56
N PHE A 106 2.80 -4.74 -0.51
CA PHE A 106 1.96 -5.94 -0.46
C PHE A 106 2.73 -7.25 -0.26
N ASP A 107 4.06 -7.19 -0.06
CA ASP A 107 4.93 -8.36 0.18
C ASP A 107 4.76 -9.49 -0.87
N LEU A 108 4.73 -9.09 -2.14
CA LEU A 108 4.42 -9.98 -3.28
C LEU A 108 5.59 -10.86 -3.70
N ASP A 109 6.80 -10.52 -3.25
CA ASP A 109 8.04 -11.23 -3.58
C ASP A 109 8.39 -12.32 -2.57
N ALA A 110 7.76 -12.34 -1.39
CA ALA A 110 8.01 -13.35 -0.39
C ALA A 110 7.66 -14.77 -0.86
N ASP A 111 8.42 -15.75 -0.39
CA ASP A 111 8.12 -17.16 -0.56
C ASP A 111 7.24 -17.65 0.59
N PRO A 112 5.91 -17.79 0.38
CA PRO A 112 5.01 -18.17 1.47
C PRO A 112 5.27 -19.59 1.95
N TYR A 113 5.78 -20.48 1.10
CA TYR A 113 5.99 -21.88 1.45
C TYR A 113 7.15 -22.02 2.43
N ALA A 114 8.26 -21.32 2.15
CA ALA A 114 9.40 -21.29 3.06
C ALA A 114 9.06 -20.66 4.42
N VAL A 115 8.24 -19.59 4.42
CA VAL A 115 7.77 -18.95 5.65
C VAL A 115 6.86 -19.88 6.44
N ASP A 116 5.84 -20.46 5.80
CA ASP A 116 4.89 -21.37 6.43
C ASP A 116 5.58 -22.63 6.97
N GLU A 117 6.54 -23.21 6.23
CA GLU A 117 7.35 -24.35 6.67
C GLU A 117 8.16 -24.00 7.93
N ARG A 118 8.88 -22.88 7.90
CA ARG A 118 9.78 -22.50 9.00
C ARG A 118 9.03 -22.12 10.27
N LEU A 119 7.93 -21.37 10.15
CA LEU A 119 7.10 -20.98 11.29
C LEU A 119 6.23 -22.14 11.77
N GLY A 120 5.73 -22.97 10.85
CA GLY A 120 4.92 -24.14 11.16
C GLY A 120 5.65 -25.24 11.93
N ALA A 121 6.99 -25.23 11.93
CA ALA A 121 7.80 -26.13 12.74
C ALA A 121 7.81 -25.78 14.25
N ASP A 122 7.48 -24.53 14.64
CA ASP A 122 7.35 -24.16 16.06
C ASP A 122 5.96 -24.57 16.59
N PRO A 123 5.86 -25.39 17.65
CA PRO A 123 4.57 -25.85 18.18
C PRO A 123 3.59 -24.75 18.58
N ARG A 124 4.07 -23.56 18.97
CA ARG A 124 3.23 -22.41 19.35
C ARG A 124 2.69 -21.67 18.14
N LEU A 125 3.44 -21.68 17.02
CA LEU A 125 3.06 -20.97 15.79
C LEU A 125 2.33 -21.88 14.80
N ALA A 126 2.54 -23.19 14.84
CA ALA A 126 1.94 -24.15 13.92
C ALA A 126 0.41 -24.01 13.77
N PRO A 127 -0.39 -23.87 14.86
CA PRO A 127 -1.83 -23.67 14.73
C PRO A 127 -2.20 -22.36 14.03
N LEU A 128 -1.40 -21.30 14.22
CA LEU A 128 -1.63 -19.99 13.61
C LEU A 128 -1.32 -20.00 12.11
N VAL A 129 -0.21 -20.66 11.73
CA VAL A 129 0.18 -20.85 10.32
C VAL A 129 -0.87 -21.71 9.59
N ALA A 130 -1.28 -22.83 10.19
CA ALA A 130 -2.29 -23.71 9.61
C ALA A 130 -3.64 -23.00 9.40
N ALA A 131 -4.00 -22.05 10.27
CA ALA A 131 -5.22 -21.25 10.13
C ALA A 131 -5.14 -20.21 9.00
N ARG A 132 -3.94 -19.77 8.61
CA ARG A 132 -3.73 -18.67 7.65
C ARG A 132 -2.49 -18.91 6.76
N PRO A 133 -2.47 -19.99 5.95
CA PRO A 133 -1.33 -20.26 5.07
C PRO A 133 -1.15 -19.13 4.05
N GLY A 134 0.10 -18.77 3.77
CA GLY A 134 0.47 -17.68 2.86
C GLY A 134 0.08 -16.28 3.35
N LEU A 135 -0.12 -16.10 4.66
CA LEU A 135 -0.25 -14.78 5.27
C LEU A 135 1.01 -13.95 4.96
N ARG A 136 0.80 -12.68 4.63
CA ARG A 136 1.89 -11.76 4.30
C ARG A 136 2.14 -10.77 5.41
N SER A 137 3.34 -10.19 5.37
CA SER A 137 3.73 -9.08 6.24
C SER A 137 3.82 -7.82 5.39
N PRO A 138 2.74 -7.01 5.29
CA PRO A 138 2.76 -5.80 4.49
C PRO A 138 3.93 -4.90 4.88
N GLY A 139 4.70 -4.48 3.88
CA GLY A 139 5.84 -3.58 4.05
C GLY A 139 5.42 -2.12 4.01
N THR A 140 6.24 -1.30 3.37
CA THR A 140 5.94 0.11 3.11
C THR A 140 6.22 0.48 1.66
N ALA A 141 5.46 1.45 1.14
CA ALA A 141 5.78 2.08 -0.14
C ALA A 141 6.90 3.13 -0.02
N ASP A 142 7.19 3.60 1.20
CA ASP A 142 8.24 4.58 1.48
C ASP A 142 8.85 4.34 2.88
N PRO A 143 10.15 4.01 2.98
CA PRO A 143 10.79 3.74 4.27
C PRO A 143 10.81 4.95 5.20
N ASP A 144 10.91 6.17 4.67
CA ASP A 144 10.98 7.39 5.48
C ASP A 144 9.61 7.69 6.11
N GLU A 145 8.54 7.54 5.33
CA GLU A 145 7.16 7.62 5.84
C GLU A 145 6.93 6.57 6.95
N LEU A 146 7.38 5.33 6.74
CA LEU A 146 7.23 4.27 7.74
C LEU A 146 7.97 4.61 9.03
N ALA A 147 9.20 5.13 8.95
CA ALA A 147 9.98 5.52 10.11
C ALA A 147 9.27 6.61 10.93
N VAL A 148 8.74 7.64 10.27
CA VAL A 148 7.98 8.69 10.95
C VAL A 148 6.72 8.11 11.60
N ARG A 149 5.93 7.33 10.86
CA ARG A 149 4.70 6.70 11.39
C ARG A 149 4.96 5.77 12.57
N ALA A 150 6.08 5.06 12.57
CA ALA A 150 6.49 4.19 13.68
C ALA A 150 6.80 4.98 14.96
N LEU A 151 7.33 6.21 14.83
CA LEU A 151 7.65 7.08 15.96
C LEU A 151 6.42 7.80 16.52
N VAL A 152 5.56 8.33 15.65
CA VAL A 152 4.48 9.25 16.05
C VAL A 152 3.10 8.58 16.10
N GLY A 153 2.96 7.40 15.48
CA GLY A 153 1.68 6.71 15.32
C GLY A 153 0.76 7.36 14.28
N ARG A 154 -0.34 6.66 13.94
CA ARG A 154 -1.24 7.06 12.85
C ARG A 154 -1.88 8.44 13.04
N ALA A 155 -2.40 8.73 14.24
CA ALA A 155 -3.16 9.97 14.49
C ALA A 155 -2.28 11.23 14.34
N GLU A 156 -1.02 11.16 14.80
CA GLU A 156 -0.10 12.28 14.63
C GLU A 156 0.41 12.36 13.19
N ALA A 157 0.65 11.22 12.53
CA ALA A 157 1.00 11.18 11.11
C ALA A 157 -0.07 11.88 10.24
N GLU A 158 -1.36 11.73 10.55
CA GLU A 158 -2.45 12.47 9.88
C GLU A 158 -2.35 13.98 10.08
N ARG A 159 -1.99 14.44 11.29
CA ARG A 159 -1.77 15.87 11.56
C ARG A 159 -0.57 16.41 10.81
N LEU A 160 0.52 15.65 10.76
CA LEU A 160 1.71 16.00 9.99
C LEU A 160 1.39 16.14 8.49
N VAL A 161 0.59 15.22 7.93
CA VAL A 161 0.12 15.34 6.54
C VAL A 161 -0.69 16.62 6.33
N GLN A 162 -1.63 16.93 7.21
CA GLN A 162 -2.46 18.14 7.07
C GLN A 162 -1.64 19.43 7.17
N ARG A 163 -0.59 19.43 8.01
CA ARG A 163 0.20 20.64 8.28
C ARG A 163 1.39 20.82 7.33
N TYR A 164 2.02 19.72 6.92
CA TYR A 164 3.30 19.73 6.21
C TYR A 164 3.30 18.88 4.93
N GLY A 165 2.18 18.23 4.61
CA GLY A 165 2.06 17.41 3.41
C GLY A 165 2.05 18.26 2.16
N LYS A 166 2.74 17.80 1.09
CA LYS A 166 2.67 18.48 -0.20
C LYS A 166 1.30 18.22 -0.83
N VAL A 167 0.51 19.26 -1.08
CA VAL A 167 -0.74 19.17 -1.85
C VAL A 167 -0.45 18.68 -3.27
N LEU A 168 -1.25 17.73 -3.76
CA LEU A 168 -1.15 17.24 -5.13
C LEU A 168 -1.64 18.30 -6.12
N ASP A 169 -0.95 18.43 -7.26
CA ASP A 169 -1.40 19.28 -8.36
C ASP A 169 -2.75 18.82 -8.93
N ALA A 170 -3.03 17.51 -8.86
CA ALA A 170 -4.27 16.88 -9.27
C ALA A 170 -4.79 15.91 -8.19
N PRO A 171 -5.53 16.38 -7.18
CA PRO A 171 -6.17 15.53 -6.18
C PRO A 171 -7.20 14.57 -6.80
N CYS A 172 -7.44 13.42 -6.17
CA CYS A 172 -8.39 12.43 -6.65
C CYS A 172 -9.21 11.81 -5.51
N GLY A 173 -10.43 12.30 -5.31
CA GLY A 173 -11.28 11.89 -4.20
C GLY A 173 -10.70 12.40 -2.88
N THR A 174 -10.47 11.52 -1.91
CA THR A 174 -9.88 11.92 -0.62
C THR A 174 -8.34 12.03 -0.67
N LEU A 175 -7.72 11.53 -1.75
CA LEU A 175 -6.28 11.59 -1.96
C LEU A 175 -5.89 12.99 -2.42
N THR A 176 -5.23 13.73 -1.53
CA THR A 176 -5.01 15.17 -1.64
C THR A 176 -3.57 15.58 -1.39
N HIS A 177 -2.82 14.77 -0.64
CA HIS A 177 -1.48 15.11 -0.19
C HIS A 177 -0.49 13.98 -0.45
N LEU A 178 0.78 14.33 -0.58
CA LEU A 178 1.89 13.43 -0.30
C LEU A 178 2.25 13.50 1.19
N PHE A 179 2.75 12.38 1.72
CA PHE A 179 3.35 12.40 3.05
C PHE A 179 4.52 13.41 3.10
N PRO A 180 4.70 14.16 4.22
CA PRO A 180 5.79 15.09 4.37
C PRO A 180 7.16 14.42 4.24
N GLU A 181 8.10 15.09 3.59
CA GLU A 181 9.48 14.62 3.53
C GLU A 181 10.16 14.82 4.89
N PRO A 182 11.10 13.95 5.30
CA PRO A 182 11.82 14.11 6.56
C PRO A 182 12.51 15.47 6.71
N ALA A 183 13.03 16.04 5.61
CA ALA A 183 13.64 17.37 5.61
C ALA A 183 12.64 18.47 6.01
N VAL A 184 11.41 18.41 5.48
CA VAL A 184 10.33 19.35 5.84
C VAL A 184 9.97 19.22 7.32
N LEU A 185 9.95 17.99 7.84
CA LEU A 185 9.68 17.74 9.26
C LEU A 185 10.84 18.18 10.17
N ALA A 186 12.08 18.08 9.72
CA ALA A 186 13.25 18.51 10.48
C ALA A 186 13.31 20.04 10.62
N GLU A 187 12.80 20.77 9.64
CA GLU A 187 12.68 22.23 9.68
C GLU A 187 11.42 22.71 10.42
N ALA A 188 10.47 21.82 10.69
CA ALA A 188 9.26 22.15 11.44
C ALA A 188 9.62 22.46 12.90
N ALA A 189 9.48 23.73 13.29
CA ALA A 189 9.57 24.10 14.69
C ALA A 189 8.44 23.41 15.49
N PRO A 190 8.68 22.95 16.73
CA PRO A 190 7.69 22.22 17.53
C PRO A 190 6.35 22.96 17.71
N ASP A 191 6.33 24.29 17.54
CA ASP A 191 5.14 25.14 17.63
C ASP A 191 4.83 25.96 16.35
N GLY A 192 5.58 25.80 15.25
CA GLY A 192 5.52 26.69 14.07
C GLY A 192 4.89 26.07 12.82
N THR A 193 4.00 26.80 12.13
CA THR A 193 3.55 26.46 10.76
C THR A 193 4.74 26.61 9.82
N ALA A 194 5.10 25.53 9.10
CA ALA A 194 6.09 25.66 8.02
C ALA A 194 5.46 26.50 6.91
N GLY A 195 6.23 27.48 6.43
CA GLY A 195 5.87 28.36 5.32
C GLY A 195 6.08 27.73 3.96
#